data_AF-A0A1F7LSY2-F1
#
_entry.id   AF-A0A1F7LSY2-F1
#
_cell.length_a   1.000
_cell.length_b   1.000
_cell.length_c   1.000
_cell.angle_alpha   90.00
_cell.angle_beta   90.00
_cell.angle_gamma   90.00
#
_symmetry.space_group_name_H-M   'P 1'
#
loop_
_entity.id
_entity.type
_entity.pdbx_description
1 polymer ?
#
loop_
_entity_poly.entity_id
_entity_poly.type
_entity_poly.pdbx_seq_one_letter_code
_entity_poly.pdbx_strand_id
1 'polypeptide(L)'
;MLFSLLAGLFSNDLAIDLGTANTLVYVRGEGIVMNEPSIVAIHQADHSVLAVGHEAKAMLGRTPGNITAIRPLRDGVIADFDVTEKMLHYFISKVHRRQTLVRPRIVIGVPSGITQVEKRAVRDSAMQAGAREVYLIEEPMAAAIGAGLPIQEPGGNMIVDVGGGTTEVAVISLSGIVYSKSVRIAGDEMDEAIIQYIKKHYNLLVGERRAEEIKIKLGSAYSTGGERLTMEVKGRDLIDGIPKTIVVTDEEIREALR
;
A
#
# COMPACT_ATOMS: atom_id res chain seq x y z
N MET A 1 -2.46 18.81 32.34
CA MET A 1 -3.43 19.65 31.60
C MET A 1 -2.78 20.88 30.95
N LEU A 2 -1.92 21.66 31.64
CA LEU A 2 -1.25 22.81 31.01
C LEU A 2 -0.12 22.39 30.02
N PHE A 3 0.65 21.34 30.37
CA PHE A 3 1.69 20.77 29.50
C PHE A 3 1.16 20.15 28.20
N SER A 4 -0.04 19.56 28.23
CA SER A 4 -0.69 18.98 27.04
C SER A 4 -1.18 20.03 26.05
N LEU A 5 -1.56 21.22 26.54
CA LEU A 5 -1.97 22.35 25.71
C LEU A 5 -0.77 22.97 24.97
N LEU A 6 0.35 23.17 25.66
CA LEU A 6 1.57 23.70 25.05
C LEU A 6 2.23 22.69 24.08
N ALA A 7 2.19 21.39 24.39
CA ALA A 7 2.65 20.34 23.48
C ALA A 7 1.78 20.20 22.23
N GLY A 8 0.51 20.66 22.25
CA GLY A 8 -0.39 20.65 21.10
C GLY A 8 -0.04 21.69 20.02
N LEU A 9 0.59 22.80 20.41
CA LEU A 9 1.00 23.88 19.49
C LEU A 9 2.27 23.55 18.69
N PHE A 10 3.06 22.58 19.16
CA PHE A 10 4.30 22.10 18.52
C PHE A 10 4.20 20.63 18.04
N SER A 11 2.99 20.07 18.04
CA SER A 11 2.72 18.69 17.60
C SER A 11 2.42 18.69 16.10
N ASN A 12 3.32 18.13 15.30
CA ASN A 12 3.06 17.82 13.89
C ASN A 12 2.08 16.65 13.83
N ASP A 13 0.77 16.94 13.84
CA ASP A 13 -0.28 15.94 13.62
C ASP A 13 -0.06 15.25 12.27
N LEU A 14 -0.10 13.92 12.26
CA LEU A 14 0.14 13.09 11.08
C LEU A 14 -1.14 12.41 10.63
N ALA A 15 -1.28 12.24 9.32
CA ALA A 15 -2.17 11.23 8.74
C ALA A 15 -1.33 10.24 7.93
N ILE A 16 -1.59 8.95 8.11
CA ILE A 16 -0.86 7.86 7.45
C ILE A 16 -1.88 7.03 6.67
N ASP A 17 -1.68 6.95 5.37
CA ASP A 17 -2.30 5.92 4.55
C ASP A 17 -1.37 4.71 4.57
N LEU A 18 -1.79 3.65 5.27
CA LEU A 18 -0.99 2.44 5.49
C LEU A 18 -1.36 1.37 4.46
N GLY A 19 -1.15 1.69 3.18
CA GLY A 19 -1.52 0.83 2.06
C GLY A 19 -0.60 -0.38 1.89
N THR A 20 -1.13 -1.47 1.32
CA THR A 20 -0.35 -2.72 1.11
C THR A 20 0.83 -2.55 0.16
N ALA A 21 0.73 -1.61 -0.79
CA ALA A 21 1.76 -1.35 -1.80
C ALA A 21 2.62 -0.13 -1.44
N ASN A 22 2.00 0.97 -1.00
CA ASN A 22 2.68 2.21 -0.64
C ASN A 22 2.10 2.77 0.66
N THR A 23 2.95 3.43 1.44
CA THR A 23 2.60 4.23 2.60
C THR A 23 2.77 5.70 2.28
N LEU A 24 1.72 6.49 2.49
CA LEU A 24 1.79 7.95 2.38
C LEU A 24 1.68 8.58 3.76
N VAL A 25 2.47 9.63 4.00
CA VAL A 25 2.38 10.42 5.24
C VAL A 25 2.11 11.87 4.90
N TYR A 26 1.02 12.37 5.47
CA TYR A 26 0.59 13.76 5.42
C TYR A 26 0.87 14.43 6.77
N VAL A 27 1.47 15.61 6.74
CA VAL A 27 1.69 16.47 7.91
C VAL A 27 0.74 17.66 7.83
N ARG A 28 0.00 17.90 8.92
CA ARG A 28 -0.91 19.04 9.01
C ARG A 28 -0.16 20.36 8.77
N GLY A 29 -0.57 21.07 7.70
CA GLY A 29 0.03 22.35 7.32
C GLY A 29 1.20 22.25 6.32
N GLU A 30 1.73 21.05 6.08
CA GLU A 30 2.80 20.85 5.09
C GLU A 30 2.34 20.06 3.86
N GLY A 31 1.31 19.21 4.00
CA GLY A 31 0.84 18.36 2.91
C GLY A 31 1.42 16.95 2.97
N ILE A 32 1.47 16.27 1.82
CA ILE A 32 2.10 14.94 1.70
C ILE A 32 3.62 15.14 1.71
N VAL A 33 4.28 14.66 2.76
CA VAL A 33 5.72 14.80 2.96
C VAL A 33 6.49 13.52 2.64
N MET A 34 5.78 12.40 2.49
CA MET A 34 6.38 11.11 2.20
C MET A 34 5.41 10.22 1.42
N ASN A 35 5.96 9.52 0.43
CA ASN A 35 5.30 8.47 -0.35
C ASN A 35 6.35 7.40 -0.62
N GLU A 36 6.26 6.27 0.08
CA GLU A 36 7.26 5.21 0.07
C GLU A 36 6.59 3.84 -0.08
N PRO A 37 7.19 2.88 -0.79
CA PRO A 37 6.70 1.51 -0.80
C PRO A 37 6.56 0.91 0.60
N SER A 38 5.52 0.12 0.83
CA SER A 38 5.28 -0.58 2.11
C SER A 38 6.13 -1.85 2.19
N ILE A 39 7.45 -1.70 2.11
CA ILE A 39 8.42 -2.81 2.09
C ILE A 39 9.54 -2.51 3.09
N VAL A 40 9.94 -3.54 3.84
CA VAL A 40 11.06 -3.51 4.78
C VAL A 40 12.04 -4.62 4.42
N ALA A 41 13.32 -4.29 4.30
CA ALA A 41 14.39 -5.26 4.19
C ALA A 41 14.98 -5.51 5.58
N ILE A 42 14.98 -6.76 6.03
CA ILE A 42 15.53 -7.17 7.32
C ILE A 42 16.64 -8.20 7.16
N HIS A 43 17.58 -8.19 8.10
CA HIS A 43 18.55 -9.27 8.25
C HIS A 43 17.90 -10.46 8.98
N GLN A 44 18.02 -11.67 8.44
CA GLN A 44 17.29 -12.83 8.96
C GLN A 44 17.73 -13.28 10.36
N ALA A 45 19.00 -13.06 10.72
CA ALA A 45 19.54 -13.60 11.98
C ALA A 45 19.08 -12.82 13.22
N ASP A 46 18.94 -11.50 13.10
CA ASP A 46 18.66 -10.59 14.22
C ASP A 46 17.42 -9.71 13.98
N HIS A 47 16.76 -9.87 12.84
CA HIS A 47 15.61 -9.07 12.40
C HIS A 47 15.89 -7.56 12.42
N SER A 48 17.15 -7.15 12.28
CA SER A 48 17.51 -5.74 12.18
C SER A 48 17.04 -5.15 10.85
N VAL A 49 16.55 -3.91 10.88
CA VAL A 49 16.10 -3.20 9.67
C VAL A 49 17.32 -2.72 8.90
N LEU A 50 17.44 -3.15 7.65
CA LEU A 50 18.51 -2.72 6.73
C LEU A 50 18.05 -1.55 5.85
N ALA A 51 16.81 -1.62 5.37
CA ALA A 51 16.21 -0.59 4.52
C ALA A 51 14.68 -0.61 4.64
N VAL A 52 14.05 0.53 4.34
CA VAL A 52 12.58 0.70 4.27
C VAL A 52 12.24 1.49 3.02
N GLY A 53 11.09 1.26 2.40
CA GLY A 53 10.62 2.07 1.28
C GLY A 53 11.30 1.70 -0.04
N HIS A 54 11.67 2.70 -0.82
CA HIS A 54 12.25 2.49 -2.15
C HIS A 54 13.53 1.65 -2.14
N GLU A 55 14.39 1.84 -1.13
CA GLU A 55 15.62 1.06 -0.98
C GLU A 55 15.31 -0.42 -0.75
N ALA A 56 14.31 -0.73 0.07
CA ALA A 56 13.88 -2.11 0.30
C ALA A 56 13.17 -2.71 -0.94
N LYS A 57 12.35 -1.92 -1.66
CA LYS A 57 11.72 -2.35 -2.92
C LYS A 57 12.75 -2.73 -3.98
N ALA A 58 13.88 -2.02 -4.05
CA ALA A 58 14.96 -2.34 -5.00
C ALA A 58 15.63 -3.71 -4.74
N MET A 59 15.53 -4.22 -3.50
CA MET A 59 16.07 -5.51 -3.09
C MET A 59 15.11 -6.68 -3.39
N LEU A 60 13.82 -6.42 -3.66
CA LEU A 60 12.79 -7.45 -3.83
C LEU A 60 13.12 -8.40 -4.99
N GLY A 61 13.22 -9.70 -4.69
CA GLY A 61 13.62 -10.74 -5.64
C GLY A 61 15.11 -10.74 -6.01
N ARG A 62 15.95 -9.97 -5.28
CA ARG A 62 17.40 -9.82 -5.53
C ARG A 62 18.24 -9.95 -4.25
N THR A 63 17.65 -10.35 -3.12
CA THR A 63 18.36 -10.45 -1.85
C THR A 63 19.27 -11.69 -1.80
N PRO A 64 20.44 -11.60 -1.14
CA PRO A 64 21.19 -12.79 -0.73
C PRO A 64 20.42 -13.56 0.36
N GLY A 65 20.82 -14.81 0.62
CA GLY A 65 20.08 -15.72 1.50
C GLY A 65 19.87 -15.23 2.94
N ASN A 66 20.67 -14.29 3.44
CA ASN A 66 20.56 -13.73 4.80
C ASN A 66 19.72 -12.44 4.91
N ILE A 67 19.17 -11.94 3.79
CA ILE A 67 18.33 -10.74 3.76
C ILE A 67 16.96 -11.11 3.18
N THR A 68 15.91 -10.62 3.83
CA THR A 68 14.54 -10.78 3.35
C THR A 68 13.89 -9.42 3.18
N ALA A 69 13.33 -9.15 1.99
CA ALA A 69 12.44 -8.03 1.76
C ALA A 69 10.99 -8.48 2.02
N ILE A 70 10.29 -7.80 2.92
CA ILE A 70 8.97 -8.18 3.43
C ILE A 70 7.98 -7.05 3.16
N ARG A 71 6.80 -7.40 2.63
CA ARG A 71 5.61 -6.55 2.64
C ARG A 71 4.81 -6.89 3.91
N PRO A 72 4.84 -6.08 4.97
CA PRO A 72 4.24 -6.44 6.25
C PRO A 72 2.71 -6.25 6.26
N LEU A 73 2.17 -5.65 5.20
CA LEU A 73 0.76 -5.40 4.97
C LEU A 73 0.28 -6.24 3.79
N ARG A 74 -0.87 -6.88 3.95
CA ARG A 74 -1.50 -7.72 2.91
C ARG A 74 -3.01 -7.63 3.03
N ASP A 75 -3.73 -7.60 1.92
CA ASP A 75 -5.19 -7.54 1.89
C ASP A 75 -5.79 -6.41 2.76
N GLY A 76 -5.11 -5.27 2.82
CA GLY A 76 -5.51 -4.10 3.63
C GLY A 76 -5.28 -4.25 5.15
N VAL A 77 -4.62 -5.32 5.60
CA VAL A 77 -4.41 -5.60 7.03
C VAL A 77 -2.95 -5.87 7.36
N ILE A 78 -2.61 -5.85 8.64
CA ILE A 78 -1.26 -6.17 9.11
C ILE A 78 -1.07 -7.70 9.11
N ALA A 79 -0.15 -8.17 8.28
CA ALA A 79 0.26 -9.57 8.20
C ALA A 79 1.45 -9.88 9.12
N ASP A 80 2.30 -8.88 9.39
CA ASP A 80 3.46 -8.99 10.28
C ASP A 80 3.53 -7.76 11.20
N PHE A 81 3.22 -7.96 12.49
CA PHE A 81 3.15 -6.87 13.47
C PHE A 81 4.52 -6.26 13.76
N ASP A 82 5.54 -7.08 13.98
CA ASP A 82 6.89 -6.63 14.35
C ASP A 82 7.52 -5.83 13.21
N VAL A 83 7.34 -6.28 11.97
CA VAL A 83 7.85 -5.56 10.79
C VAL A 83 7.03 -4.29 10.52
N THR A 84 5.71 -4.31 10.75
CA THR A 84 4.87 -3.10 10.62
C THR A 84 5.25 -2.04 11.64
N GLU A 85 5.47 -2.41 12.91
CA GLU A 85 5.91 -1.48 13.95
C GLU A 85 7.23 -0.81 13.55
N LYS A 86 8.22 -1.60 13.11
CA LYS A 86 9.52 -1.09 12.63
C LYS A 86 9.37 -0.14 11.43
N MET A 87 8.48 -0.46 10.50
CA MET A 87 8.18 0.37 9.34
C MET A 87 7.54 1.71 9.76
N LEU A 88 6.50 1.67 10.59
CA LEU A 88 5.85 2.87 11.12
C LEU A 88 6.83 3.72 11.94
N HIS A 89 7.66 3.08 12.77
CA HIS A 89 8.67 3.78 13.55
C HIS A 89 9.67 4.52 12.66
N TYR A 90 10.13 3.87 11.59
CA TYR A 90 11.01 4.50 10.59
C TYR A 90 10.32 5.71 9.94
N PHE A 91 9.07 5.56 9.47
CA PHE A 91 8.34 6.62 8.80
C PHE A 91 8.03 7.81 9.71
N ILE A 92 7.55 7.57 10.93
CA ILE A 92 7.32 8.62 11.93
C ILE A 92 8.64 9.33 12.25
N SER A 93 9.72 8.58 12.46
CA SER A 93 11.03 9.16 12.78
C SER A 93 11.62 9.98 11.63
N LYS A 94 11.43 9.54 10.38
CA LYS A 94 11.89 10.22 9.15
C LYS A 94 11.21 11.59 9.00
N VAL A 95 9.90 11.65 9.28
CA VAL A 95 9.11 12.88 9.18
C VAL A 95 9.36 13.82 10.37
N HIS A 96 9.47 13.28 11.59
CA HIS A 96 9.57 14.08 12.82
C HIS A 96 10.99 14.58 13.15
N ARG A 97 11.99 14.29 12.29
CA ARG A 97 13.38 14.79 12.33
C ARG A 97 13.99 14.99 13.73
N ARG A 98 13.87 14.05 14.69
CA ARG A 98 14.55 14.02 16.02
C ARG A 98 14.56 15.30 16.91
N GLN A 99 13.99 16.43 16.49
CA GLN A 99 14.18 17.74 17.14
C GLN A 99 13.10 18.05 18.18
N THR A 100 12.02 17.27 18.22
CA THR A 100 10.90 17.48 19.12
C THR A 100 10.75 16.28 20.06
N LEU A 101 10.80 16.54 21.37
CA LEU A 101 10.48 15.56 22.42
C LEU A 101 8.98 15.18 22.46
N VAL A 102 8.19 15.65 21.50
CA VAL A 102 6.74 15.58 21.49
C VAL A 102 6.30 14.44 20.57
N ARG A 103 5.58 13.47 21.13
CA ARG A 103 4.95 12.40 20.34
C ARG A 103 3.73 12.94 19.58
N PRO A 104 3.59 12.67 18.26
CA PRO A 104 2.51 13.20 17.44
C PRO A 104 1.18 12.47 17.69
N ARG A 105 0.07 13.10 17.31
CA ARG A 105 -1.22 12.41 17.09
C ARG A 105 -1.27 11.91 15.66
N ILE A 106 -1.82 10.72 15.46
CA ILE A 106 -1.84 10.06 14.15
C ILE A 106 -3.26 9.65 13.80
N VAL A 107 -3.68 9.94 12.58
CA VAL A 107 -4.85 9.34 11.92
C VAL A 107 -4.37 8.28 10.94
N ILE A 108 -4.92 7.07 10.97
CA ILE A 108 -4.54 5.99 10.05
C ILE A 108 -5.76 5.49 9.28
N GLY A 109 -5.62 5.39 7.95
CA GLY A 109 -6.61 4.76 7.08
C GLY A 109 -6.69 3.25 7.33
N VAL A 110 -7.91 2.70 7.43
CA VAL A 110 -8.15 1.27 7.52
C VAL A 110 -9.31 0.85 6.59
N PRO A 111 -9.32 -0.37 6.03
CA PRO A 111 -10.42 -0.83 5.18
C PRO A 111 -11.76 -0.81 5.91
N SER A 112 -12.86 -0.65 5.19
CA SER A 112 -14.20 -0.64 5.84
C SER A 112 -14.58 -2.00 6.43
N GLY A 113 -14.04 -3.09 5.85
CA GLY A 113 -14.26 -4.47 6.29
C GLY A 113 -13.31 -4.98 7.38
N ILE A 114 -12.45 -4.13 7.95
CA ILE A 114 -11.44 -4.54 8.95
C ILE A 114 -12.07 -5.05 10.25
N THR A 115 -11.54 -6.15 10.79
CA THR A 115 -12.00 -6.75 12.05
C THR A 115 -11.52 -5.97 13.28
N GLN A 116 -12.15 -6.18 14.44
CA GLN A 116 -11.73 -5.53 15.69
C GLN A 116 -10.30 -5.90 16.13
N VAL A 117 -9.85 -7.13 15.81
CA VAL A 117 -8.49 -7.58 16.11
C VAL A 117 -7.49 -6.83 15.24
N GLU A 118 -7.76 -6.69 13.95
CA GLU A 118 -6.91 -5.95 13.01
C GLU A 118 -6.90 -4.44 13.33
N LYS A 119 -8.05 -3.83 13.66
CA LYS A 119 -8.11 -2.42 14.12
C LYS A 119 -7.21 -2.21 15.35
N ARG A 120 -7.28 -3.12 16.31
CA ARG A 120 -6.45 -3.06 17.52
C ARG A 120 -4.97 -3.17 17.18
N ALA A 121 -4.60 -4.09 16.29
CA ALA A 121 -3.22 -4.24 15.86
C ALA A 121 -2.64 -2.98 15.19
N VAL A 122 -3.40 -2.33 14.31
CA VAL A 122 -2.97 -1.06 13.67
C VAL A 122 -2.73 0.00 14.74
N ARG A 123 -3.66 0.10 15.71
CA ARG A 123 -3.55 1.04 16.81
C ARG A 123 -2.33 0.77 17.69
N ASP A 124 -2.13 -0.47 18.10
CA ASP A 124 -1.04 -0.88 18.99
C ASP A 124 0.32 -0.68 18.30
N SER A 125 0.44 -1.04 17.02
CA SER A 125 1.67 -0.83 16.22
C SER A 125 2.04 0.65 16.11
N ALA A 126 1.06 1.52 15.85
CA ALA A 126 1.30 2.96 15.75
C ALA A 126 1.64 3.61 17.10
N MET A 127 1.01 3.15 18.19
CA MET A 127 1.33 3.58 19.56
C MET A 127 2.75 3.18 19.95
N GLN A 128 3.16 1.95 19.66
CA GLN A 128 4.52 1.45 19.91
C GLN A 128 5.56 2.18 19.05
N ALA A 129 5.23 2.49 17.79
CA ALA A 129 6.07 3.23 16.87
C ALA A 129 6.34 4.69 17.30
N GLY A 130 5.60 5.22 18.28
CA GLY A 130 5.87 6.53 18.91
C GLY A 130 4.70 7.52 18.89
N ALA A 131 3.49 7.10 18.51
CA ALA A 131 2.31 7.96 18.57
C ALA A 131 1.89 8.26 20.03
N ARG A 132 1.31 9.44 20.26
CA ARG A 132 0.65 9.81 21.52
C ARG A 132 -0.80 9.34 21.54
N GLU A 133 -1.49 9.54 20.42
CA GLU A 133 -2.89 9.18 20.21
C GLU A 133 -3.03 8.68 18.77
N VAL A 134 -3.82 7.63 18.60
CA VAL A 134 -4.11 7.04 17.29
C VAL A 134 -5.62 7.00 17.06
N TYR A 135 -6.03 7.59 15.95
CA TYR A 135 -7.37 7.58 15.41
C TYR A 135 -7.37 6.73 14.13
N LEU A 136 -8.43 5.95 13.94
CA LEU A 136 -8.62 5.19 12.72
C LEU A 136 -9.75 5.85 11.93
N ILE A 137 -9.60 5.91 10.62
CA ILE A 137 -10.63 6.36 9.68
C ILE A 137 -10.80 5.31 8.60
N GLU A 138 -12.04 5.05 8.20
CA GLU A 138 -12.31 4.18 7.07
C GLU A 138 -11.72 4.77 5.78
N GLU A 139 -10.92 3.99 5.05
CA GLU A 139 -10.33 4.34 3.75
C GLU A 139 -11.32 5.00 2.79
N PRO A 140 -12.52 4.44 2.51
CA PRO A 140 -13.47 5.10 1.60
C PRO A 140 -13.96 6.46 2.11
N MET A 141 -14.01 6.68 3.42
CA MET A 141 -14.34 7.99 3.99
C MET A 141 -13.19 8.97 3.77
N ALA A 142 -11.95 8.55 4.05
CA ALA A 142 -10.76 9.36 3.82
C ALA A 142 -10.60 9.72 2.33
N ALA A 143 -10.83 8.75 1.43
CA ALA A 143 -10.80 8.94 -0.01
C ALA A 143 -11.90 9.91 -0.48
N ALA A 144 -13.13 9.80 0.06
CA ALA A 144 -14.22 10.71 -0.28
C ALA A 144 -13.94 12.16 0.17
N ILE A 145 -13.37 12.34 1.37
CA ILE A 145 -12.90 13.64 1.85
C ILE A 145 -11.79 14.17 0.93
N GLY A 146 -10.80 13.34 0.60
CA GLY A 146 -9.68 13.70 -0.27
C GLY A 146 -10.10 14.06 -1.71
N ALA A 147 -11.15 13.41 -2.22
CA ALA A 147 -11.75 13.69 -3.53
C ALA A 147 -12.67 14.92 -3.55
N GLY A 148 -12.94 15.54 -2.39
CA GLY A 148 -13.81 16.72 -2.29
C GLY A 148 -15.30 16.41 -2.48
N LEU A 149 -15.74 15.19 -2.20
CA LEU A 149 -17.15 14.83 -2.28
C LEU A 149 -17.95 15.54 -1.16
N PRO A 150 -19.18 16.03 -1.43
CA PRO A 150 -20.03 16.68 -0.44
C PRO A 150 -20.68 15.66 0.51
N ILE A 151 -19.87 14.92 1.26
CA ILE A 151 -20.30 13.81 2.12
C ILE A 151 -21.19 14.23 3.28
N GLN A 152 -21.21 15.51 3.65
CA GLN A 152 -22.03 16.05 4.74
C GLN A 152 -23.48 16.28 4.32
N GLU A 153 -23.75 16.33 3.02
CA GLU A 153 -25.10 16.54 2.49
C GLU A 153 -25.92 15.25 2.55
N PRO A 154 -27.27 15.36 2.53
CA PRO A 154 -28.16 14.19 2.47
C PRO A 154 -28.10 13.44 1.12
N GLY A 155 -27.36 13.93 0.13
CA GLY A 155 -27.12 13.22 -1.13
C GLY A 155 -26.29 11.95 -0.93
N GLY A 156 -26.57 10.93 -1.73
CA GLY A 156 -25.76 9.70 -1.75
C GLY A 156 -24.51 9.88 -2.61
N ASN A 157 -23.34 9.77 -2.00
CA ASN A 157 -22.04 9.85 -2.66
C ASN A 157 -21.44 8.44 -2.76
N MET A 158 -21.26 7.92 -3.96
CA MET A 158 -20.60 6.62 -4.16
C MET A 158 -19.12 6.82 -4.47
N ILE A 159 -18.26 6.05 -3.79
CA ILE A 159 -16.83 5.99 -4.05
C ILE A 159 -16.41 4.54 -4.28
N VAL A 160 -15.49 4.35 -5.22
CA VAL A 160 -14.81 3.09 -5.50
C VAL A 160 -13.31 3.36 -5.40
N ASP A 161 -12.69 2.82 -4.37
CA ASP A 161 -11.25 2.94 -4.10
C ASP A 161 -10.58 1.60 -4.41
N VAL A 162 -9.62 1.60 -5.33
CA VAL A 162 -8.89 0.40 -5.77
C VAL A 162 -7.45 0.55 -5.34
N GLY A 163 -7.10 -0.08 -4.22
CA GLY A 163 -5.77 -0.05 -3.64
C GLY A 163 -4.83 -1.14 -4.16
N GLY A 164 -3.82 -1.44 -3.36
CA GLY A 164 -2.91 -2.56 -3.62
C GLY A 164 -3.57 -3.92 -3.33
N GLY A 165 -4.14 -4.10 -2.13
CA GLY A 165 -4.68 -5.39 -1.69
C GLY A 165 -6.20 -5.44 -1.53
N THR A 166 -6.89 -4.30 -1.61
CA THR A 166 -8.34 -4.22 -1.43
C THR A 166 -8.96 -3.27 -2.44
N THR A 167 -10.18 -3.61 -2.85
CA THR A 167 -11.11 -2.68 -3.50
C THR A 167 -12.24 -2.40 -2.53
N GLU A 168 -12.41 -1.13 -2.17
CA GLU A 168 -13.45 -0.64 -1.28
C GLU A 168 -14.52 0.09 -2.10
N VAL A 169 -15.78 -0.29 -1.92
CA VAL A 169 -16.93 0.41 -2.49
C VAL A 169 -17.77 0.92 -1.34
N ALA A 170 -18.05 2.22 -1.30
CA ALA A 170 -18.91 2.81 -0.26
C ALA A 170 -19.91 3.80 -0.83
N VAL A 171 -21.07 3.89 -0.16
CA VAL A 171 -22.07 4.94 -0.36
C VAL A 171 -22.14 5.76 0.93
N ILE A 172 -21.93 7.07 0.82
CA ILE A 172 -21.77 7.99 1.94
C ILE A 172 -22.86 9.07 1.87
N SER A 173 -23.48 9.37 3.01
CA SER A 173 -24.46 10.46 3.16
C SER A 173 -24.45 10.95 4.60
N LEU A 174 -24.66 12.25 4.83
CA LEU A 174 -24.69 12.85 6.17
C LEU A 174 -23.46 12.48 7.05
N SER A 175 -22.27 12.47 6.44
CA SER A 175 -20.98 12.08 7.03
C SER A 175 -20.91 10.63 7.53
N GLY A 176 -21.87 9.78 7.14
CA GLY A 176 -21.92 8.38 7.49
C GLY A 176 -21.83 7.47 6.27
N ILE A 177 -21.12 6.35 6.41
CA ILE A 177 -21.17 5.27 5.43
C ILE A 177 -22.53 4.56 5.59
N VAL A 178 -23.37 4.66 4.57
CA VAL A 178 -24.70 4.01 4.50
C VAL A 178 -24.55 2.55 4.09
N TYR A 179 -23.64 2.29 3.16
CA TYR A 179 -23.29 0.96 2.68
C TYR A 179 -21.80 0.91 2.37
N SER A 180 -21.15 -0.18 2.72
CA SER A 180 -19.80 -0.48 2.23
C SER A 180 -19.65 -1.95 1.89
N LYS A 181 -18.76 -2.21 0.95
CA LYS A 181 -18.30 -3.54 0.58
C LYS A 181 -16.81 -3.49 0.31
N SER A 182 -16.07 -4.33 1.01
CA SER A 182 -14.64 -4.57 0.82
C SER A 182 -14.45 -5.91 0.12
N VAL A 183 -13.60 -5.96 -0.89
CA VAL A 183 -13.13 -7.21 -1.50
C VAL A 183 -11.60 -7.22 -1.59
N ARG A 184 -11.00 -8.38 -1.34
CA ARG A 184 -9.55 -8.61 -1.41
C ARG A 184 -9.12 -8.97 -2.83
N ILE A 185 -9.47 -8.09 -3.77
CA ILE A 185 -9.12 -8.18 -5.18
C ILE A 185 -8.79 -6.76 -5.65
N ALA A 186 -7.52 -6.49 -5.91
CA ALA A 186 -7.03 -5.18 -6.31
C ALA A 186 -5.70 -5.30 -7.07
N GLY A 187 -4.77 -4.36 -6.89
CA GLY A 187 -3.51 -4.31 -7.62
C GLY A 187 -2.60 -5.55 -7.48
N ASP A 188 -2.61 -6.21 -6.33
CA ASP A 188 -1.80 -7.40 -6.04
C ASP A 188 -2.32 -8.62 -6.83
N GLU A 189 -3.64 -8.81 -6.89
CA GLU A 189 -4.28 -9.86 -7.69
C GLU A 189 -4.09 -9.62 -9.20
N MET A 190 -4.05 -8.35 -9.64
CA MET A 190 -3.73 -8.01 -11.03
C MET A 190 -2.29 -8.42 -11.40
N ASP A 191 -1.32 -8.19 -10.51
CA ASP A 191 0.06 -8.59 -10.74
C ASP A 191 0.17 -10.12 -10.79
N GLU A 192 -0.48 -10.83 -9.86
CA GLU A 192 -0.52 -12.29 -9.86
C GLU A 192 -1.17 -12.86 -11.13
N ALA A 193 -2.27 -12.27 -11.59
CA ALA A 193 -2.94 -12.68 -12.83
C ALA A 193 -2.01 -12.57 -14.05
N ILE A 194 -1.23 -11.48 -14.13
CA ILE A 194 -0.21 -11.30 -15.18
C ILE A 194 0.91 -12.35 -15.07
N ILE A 195 1.40 -12.64 -13.87
CA ILE A 195 2.41 -13.69 -13.64
C ILE A 195 1.88 -15.05 -14.13
N GLN A 196 0.66 -15.41 -13.74
CA GLN A 196 0.05 -16.69 -14.10
C GLN A 196 -0.21 -16.80 -15.60
N TYR A 197 -0.67 -15.72 -16.24
CA TYR A 197 -0.86 -15.69 -17.70
C TYR A 197 0.46 -15.96 -18.43
N ILE A 198 1.52 -15.20 -18.08
CA ILE A 198 2.84 -15.34 -18.71
C ILE A 198 3.41 -16.74 -18.47
N LYS A 199 3.28 -17.26 -17.24
CA LYS A 199 3.71 -18.61 -16.90
C LYS A 199 3.00 -19.67 -17.76
N LYS A 200 1.68 -19.57 -17.91
CA LYS A 200 0.86 -20.54 -18.64
C LYS A 200 1.06 -20.49 -20.16
N HIS A 201 1.18 -19.30 -20.74
CA HIS A 201 1.24 -19.12 -22.20
C HIS A 201 2.68 -19.20 -22.75
N TYR A 202 3.69 -18.85 -21.95
CA TYR A 202 5.08 -18.76 -22.40
C TYR A 202 6.05 -19.71 -21.68
N ASN A 203 5.59 -20.45 -20.67
CA ASN A 203 6.44 -21.22 -19.74
C ASN A 203 7.55 -20.35 -19.13
N LEU A 204 7.26 -19.07 -18.88
CA LEU A 204 8.23 -18.09 -18.40
C LEU A 204 7.89 -17.66 -16.99
N LEU A 205 8.83 -17.81 -16.07
CA LEU A 205 8.71 -17.29 -14.71
C LEU A 205 9.16 -15.83 -14.67
N VAL A 206 8.27 -14.95 -14.23
CA VAL A 206 8.53 -13.52 -13.98
C VAL A 206 8.22 -13.19 -12.52
N GLY A 207 8.97 -12.26 -11.93
CA GLY A 207 8.75 -11.82 -10.55
C GLY A 207 7.71 -10.69 -10.46
N GLU A 208 7.16 -10.49 -9.26
CA GLU A 208 6.17 -9.47 -8.92
C GLU A 208 6.50 -8.07 -9.45
N ARG A 209 7.72 -7.58 -9.18
CA ARG A 209 8.18 -6.26 -9.68
C ARG A 209 8.09 -6.13 -11.22
N ARG A 210 8.33 -7.23 -11.95
CA ARG A 210 8.22 -7.22 -13.41
C ARG A 210 6.75 -7.26 -13.85
N ALA A 211 5.91 -7.99 -13.14
CA ALA A 211 4.47 -8.01 -13.40
C ALA A 211 3.83 -6.63 -13.16
N GLU A 212 4.21 -5.93 -12.08
CA GLU A 212 3.78 -4.56 -11.80
C GLU A 212 4.21 -3.60 -12.92
N GLU A 213 5.45 -3.72 -13.42
CA GLU A 213 5.92 -2.92 -14.57
C GLU A 213 5.09 -3.19 -15.84
N ILE A 214 4.69 -4.45 -16.08
CA ILE A 214 3.84 -4.84 -17.20
C ILE A 214 2.42 -4.27 -17.02
N LYS A 215 1.85 -4.39 -15.82
CA LYS A 215 0.55 -3.82 -15.45
C LYS A 215 0.49 -2.33 -15.76
N ILE A 216 1.49 -1.57 -15.31
CA ILE A 216 1.55 -0.11 -15.49
C ILE A 216 1.68 0.26 -16.98
N LYS A 217 2.45 -0.50 -17.77
CA LYS A 217 2.75 -0.15 -19.17
C LYS A 217 1.72 -0.63 -20.18
N LEU A 218 1.11 -1.79 -19.94
CA LEU A 218 0.25 -2.49 -20.90
C LEU A 218 -1.15 -2.81 -20.35
N GLY A 219 -1.39 -2.62 -19.06
CA GLY A 219 -2.67 -2.94 -18.43
C GLY A 219 -3.82 -2.07 -18.95
N SER A 220 -4.96 -2.70 -19.25
CA SER A 220 -6.19 -2.00 -19.62
C SER A 220 -7.41 -2.85 -19.25
N ALA A 221 -8.47 -2.22 -18.74
CA ALA A 221 -9.75 -2.88 -18.46
C ALA A 221 -10.68 -2.95 -19.68
N TYR A 222 -10.38 -2.16 -20.72
CA TYR A 222 -11.16 -2.08 -21.95
C TYR A 222 -10.24 -1.80 -23.14
N SER A 223 -10.69 -2.15 -24.35
CA SER A 223 -9.94 -1.86 -25.57
C SER A 223 -9.85 -0.35 -25.78
N THR A 224 -8.64 0.19 -25.88
CA THR A 224 -8.41 1.64 -26.05
C THR A 224 -8.57 2.11 -27.50
N GLY A 225 -8.73 1.19 -28.46
CA GLY A 225 -8.88 1.48 -29.89
C GLY A 225 -7.68 2.16 -30.55
N GLY A 226 -6.55 2.29 -29.83
CA GLY A 226 -5.31 2.90 -30.30
C GLY A 226 -4.36 1.88 -30.95
N GLU A 227 -3.13 2.32 -31.18
CA GLU A 227 -2.06 1.43 -31.63
C GLU A 227 -1.77 0.34 -30.60
N ARG A 228 -1.50 -0.87 -31.08
CA ARG A 228 -1.16 -2.02 -30.25
C ARG A 228 0.12 -1.73 -29.47
N LEU A 229 0.07 -1.84 -28.14
CA LEU A 229 1.23 -1.63 -27.29
C LEU A 229 1.94 -2.96 -27.03
N THR A 230 3.26 -2.92 -26.98
CA THR A 230 4.09 -4.11 -26.74
C THR A 230 5.21 -3.82 -25.75
N MET A 231 5.66 -4.84 -25.05
CA MET A 231 6.80 -4.75 -24.12
C MET A 231 7.64 -6.03 -24.17
N GLU A 232 8.97 -5.87 -24.17
CA GLU A 232 9.89 -6.97 -23.93
C GLU A 232 9.89 -7.37 -22.45
N VAL A 233 9.71 -8.65 -22.18
CA VAL A 233 9.67 -9.22 -20.84
C VAL A 233 10.75 -10.29 -20.72
N LYS A 234 11.66 -10.08 -19.77
CA LYS A 234 12.72 -11.02 -19.41
C LYS A 234 12.33 -11.81 -18.18
N GLY A 235 12.48 -13.13 -18.25
CA GLY A 235 12.20 -14.05 -17.15
C GLY A 235 13.08 -15.30 -17.24
N ARG A 236 12.78 -16.27 -16.39
CA ARG A 236 13.43 -17.59 -16.40
C ARG A 236 12.53 -18.59 -17.12
N ASP A 237 13.05 -19.21 -18.16
CA ASP A 237 12.33 -20.30 -18.85
C ASP A 237 12.19 -21.49 -17.88
N LEU A 238 10.97 -22.03 -17.76
CA LEU A 238 10.66 -23.13 -16.85
C LEU A 238 11.02 -24.51 -17.41
N ILE A 239 11.24 -24.62 -18.72
CA ILE A 239 11.66 -25.84 -19.40
C ILE A 239 13.18 -25.97 -19.31
N ASP A 240 13.89 -24.95 -19.80
CA ASP A 240 15.35 -25.00 -19.93
C ASP A 240 16.08 -24.41 -18.71
N GLY A 241 15.36 -23.67 -17.86
CA GLY A 241 15.91 -23.04 -16.66
C GLY A 241 16.76 -21.78 -16.91
N ILE A 242 16.93 -21.36 -18.17
CA ILE A 242 17.78 -20.25 -18.59
C ILE A 242 17.00 -18.93 -18.79
N PRO A 243 17.67 -17.76 -18.79
CA PRO A 243 17.02 -16.50 -19.11
C PRO A 243 16.44 -16.48 -20.52
N LYS A 244 15.19 -16.04 -20.66
CA LYS A 244 14.47 -15.90 -21.94
C LYS A 244 13.76 -14.56 -22.01
N THR A 245 13.66 -14.02 -23.23
CA THR A 245 12.94 -12.77 -23.52
C THR A 245 11.77 -13.08 -24.43
N ILE A 246 10.59 -12.57 -24.08
CA ILE A 246 9.38 -12.61 -24.90
C ILE A 246 8.88 -11.19 -25.17
N VAL A 247 8.03 -11.03 -26.17
CA VAL A 247 7.27 -9.79 -26.38
C VAL A 247 5.83 -10.08 -26.00
N VAL A 248 5.27 -9.29 -25.09
CA VAL A 248 3.85 -9.35 -24.71
C VAL A 248 3.14 -8.09 -25.16
N THR A 249 1.83 -8.20 -25.38
CA THR A 249 1.00 -7.13 -25.93
C THR A 249 -0.09 -6.69 -24.96
N ASP A 250 -0.62 -5.47 -25.11
CA ASP A 250 -1.71 -4.96 -24.26
C ASP A 250 -2.98 -5.81 -24.32
N GLU A 251 -3.24 -6.46 -25.46
CA GLU A 251 -4.38 -7.37 -25.61
C GLU A 251 -4.25 -8.61 -24.72
N GLU A 252 -3.05 -9.19 -24.64
CA GLU A 252 -2.76 -10.33 -23.77
C GLU A 252 -2.83 -9.93 -22.30
N ILE A 253 -2.32 -8.75 -21.94
CA ILE A 253 -2.39 -8.26 -20.57
C ILE A 253 -3.85 -7.95 -20.19
N ARG A 254 -4.65 -7.42 -21.12
CA ARG A 254 -6.10 -7.24 -20.92
C ARG A 254 -6.84 -8.57 -20.77
N GLU A 255 -6.44 -9.61 -21.50
CA GLU A 255 -6.96 -10.97 -21.32
C GLU A 255 -6.59 -11.54 -19.94
N ALA A 256 -5.35 -11.32 -19.49
CA ALA A 256 -4.88 -11.75 -18.18
C ALA A 256 -5.67 -11.12 -17.02
N LEU A 257 -6.17 -9.90 -17.19
CA LEU A 257 -6.88 -9.12 -16.16
C LEU A 257 -8.42 -9.30 -16.17
N ARG A 258 -8.94 -10.21 -16.99
CA ARG A 258 -10.39 -10.48 -17.09
C ARG A 258 -10.94 -11.39 -15.99
#